data_AF-A0A250XHK1-F1
#
_entry.id   AF-A0A250XHK1-F1
#
_cell.length_a   1.000
_cell.length_b   1.000
_cell.length_c   1.000
_cell.angle_alpha   90.00
_cell.angle_beta   90.00
_cell.angle_gamma   90.00
#
_symmetry.space_group_name_H-M   'P 1'
#
loop_
_entity.id
_entity.type
_entity.pdbx_description
1 polymer ?
#
loop_
_entity_poly.entity_id
_entity_poly.type
_entity_poly.pdbx_seq_one_letter_code
_entity_poly.pdbx_strand_id
1 'polypeptide(L)'
;MAMCCYGGILAFAILGGELKRHGVLDHRYMDWQTGEYVYLAKQPAKLLEWLLVYFPVGVALTVFMVLACMLLSGFFAYQLYLISQGKTQYEAFRWIDLHKFLLEEEEKRLKEVVEARCKLSSSRLRHDLDDTINGGAAPEAQGKQMSLLFRRVITSILWRISECLTLRRNRIQVHIPPNPYNHGFAKNLAEILFYERYLSAACKTVSIKKEN
;
A
#
# COMPACT_ATOMS: atom_id res chain seq x y z
N MET A 1 -2.27 -2.13 25.82
CA MET A 1 -1.54 -0.87 25.56
C MET A 1 -0.95 -0.27 26.80
N ALA A 2 -1.75 0.27 27.73
CA ALA A 2 -1.26 0.94 28.94
C ALA A 2 -0.22 0.12 29.72
N MET A 3 -0.48 -1.17 29.94
CA MET A 3 0.46 -2.08 30.63
C MET A 3 1.78 -2.30 29.86
N CYS A 4 1.74 -2.40 28.53
CA CYS A 4 2.93 -2.61 27.70
C CYS A 4 3.78 -1.34 27.61
N CYS A 5 3.15 -0.18 27.44
CA CYS A 5 3.82 1.11 27.45
C CYS A 5 4.45 1.36 28.82
N TYR A 6 3.73 1.07 29.91
CA TYR A 6 4.26 1.15 31.27
C TYR A 6 5.46 0.21 31.47
N GLY A 7 5.36 -1.05 31.02
CA GLY A 7 6.46 -2.02 31.07
C GLY A 7 7.68 -1.56 30.28
N GLY A 8 7.47 -1.00 29.09
CA GLY A 8 8.55 -0.42 28.28
C GLY A 8 9.22 0.76 28.97
N ILE A 9 8.45 1.74 29.46
CA ILE A 9 8.96 2.91 30.19
C ILE A 9 9.73 2.48 31.42
N LEU A 10 9.20 1.54 32.21
CA LEU A 10 9.85 1.00 33.39
C LEU A 10 11.15 0.28 33.03
N ALA A 11 11.15 -0.54 31.99
CA ALA A 11 12.33 -1.27 31.55
C ALA A 11 13.43 -0.31 31.04
N PHE A 12 13.07 0.75 30.31
CA PHE A 12 14.00 1.83 29.94
C PHE A 12 14.54 2.59 31.16
N ALA A 13 13.68 2.89 32.14
CA ALA A 13 14.11 3.56 33.37
C ALA A 13 15.10 2.71 34.18
N ILE A 14 14.85 1.41 34.29
CA ILE A 14 15.76 0.46 34.97
C ILE A 14 17.10 0.39 34.22
N LEU A 15 17.07 0.21 32.90
CA LEU A 15 18.29 0.17 32.08
C LEU A 15 19.09 1.47 32.18
N GLY A 16 18.42 2.62 32.12
CA GLY A 16 19.05 3.93 32.25
C GLY A 16 19.66 4.15 33.65
N GLY A 17 19.01 3.63 34.70
CA GLY A 17 19.52 3.62 36.06
C GLY A 17 20.81 2.81 36.19
N GLU A 18 20.84 1.61 35.61
CA GLU A 18 22.05 0.76 35.62
C GLU A 18 23.18 1.37 34.77
N LEU A 19 22.86 1.98 33.62
CA LEU A 19 23.83 2.71 32.81
C LEU A 19 24.49 3.86 33.59
N LYS A 20 23.70 4.57 34.39
CA LYS A 20 24.18 5.65 35.24
C LYS A 20 25.04 5.13 36.40
N ARG A 21 24.66 4.00 37.02
CA ARG A 21 25.43 3.37 38.11
C ARG A 21 26.82 2.92 37.66
N HIS A 22 26.92 2.38 36.45
CA HIS A 22 28.20 1.91 35.92
C HIS A 22 29.07 3.03 35.31
N GLY A 23 28.59 4.28 35.27
CA GLY A 23 29.36 5.41 34.72
C GLY A 23 29.71 5.26 33.24
N VAL A 24 29.01 4.36 32.52
CA VAL A 24 29.34 3.99 31.12
C VAL A 24 29.17 5.17 30.18
N LEU A 25 28.24 6.07 30.51
CA LEU A 25 27.99 7.30 29.73
C LEU A 25 29.16 8.29 29.78
N ASP A 26 29.97 8.26 30.84
CA ASP A 26 31.13 9.14 31.03
C ASP A 26 32.45 8.42 30.69
N HIS A 27 32.39 7.15 30.31
CA HIS A 27 33.56 6.38 29.91
C HIS A 27 34.04 6.82 28.53
N ARG A 28 35.32 7.19 28.44
CA ARG A 28 36.00 7.61 27.22
C ARG A 28 36.73 6.42 26.61
N TYR A 29 36.42 6.12 25.35
CA TYR A 29 37.15 5.13 24.56
C TYR A 29 38.05 5.85 23.56
N MET A 30 39.24 5.30 23.32
CA MET A 30 40.16 5.82 22.31
C MET A 30 39.86 5.13 20.99
N ASP A 31 39.41 5.89 19.99
CA ASP A 31 39.19 5.33 18.66
C ASP A 31 40.55 5.10 17.98
N TRP A 32 40.88 3.85 17.66
CA TRP A 32 42.14 3.51 17.01
C TRP A 32 42.30 4.11 15.61
N GLN A 33 41.19 4.46 14.94
CA GLN A 33 41.25 5.04 13.59
C GLN A 33 41.48 6.55 13.60
N THR A 34 40.95 7.25 14.60
CA THR A 34 40.97 8.73 14.66
C THR A 34 41.93 9.27 15.71
N GLY A 35 42.36 8.43 16.67
CA GLY A 35 43.23 8.82 17.77
C GLY A 35 42.56 9.74 18.80
N GLU A 36 41.27 10.04 18.64
CA GLU A 36 40.51 10.91 19.53
C GLU A 36 39.78 10.13 20.62
N TYR A 37 39.59 10.79 21.77
CA TYR A 37 38.77 10.26 22.86
C TYR A 37 37.30 10.56 22.59
N VAL A 38 36.53 9.53 22.27
CA VAL A 38 35.10 9.64 22.00
C VAL A 38 34.31 9.05 23.17
N TYR A 39 33.26 9.75 23.59
CA TYR A 39 32.33 9.27 24.61
C TYR A 39 31.54 8.07 24.08
N LEU A 40 31.39 7.02 24.89
CA LEU A 40 30.59 5.84 24.54
C LEU A 40 29.15 6.19 24.15
N ALA A 41 28.59 7.25 24.75
CA ALA A 41 27.26 7.74 24.42
C ALA A 41 27.10 8.20 22.95
N LYS A 42 28.19 8.61 22.27
CA LYS A 42 28.16 9.00 20.85
C LYS A 42 28.16 7.79 19.91
N GLN A 43 28.51 6.60 20.39
CA GLN A 43 28.57 5.38 19.59
C GLN A 43 27.50 4.38 20.06
N PRO A 44 26.25 4.50 19.58
CA PRO A 44 25.13 3.69 20.06
C PRO A 44 25.33 2.19 19.82
N ALA A 45 26.05 1.82 18.76
CA ALA A 45 26.37 0.42 18.45
C ALA A 45 27.25 -0.23 19.54
N LYS A 46 28.26 0.49 20.03
CA LYS A 46 29.17 0.02 21.10
C LYS A 46 28.50 0.03 22.46
N LEU A 47 27.66 1.02 22.71
CA LEU A 47 26.80 1.04 23.90
C LEU A 47 25.88 -0.19 23.94
N LEU A 48 25.26 -0.52 22.80
CA LEU A 48 24.35 -1.67 22.69
C LEU A 48 25.09 -3.00 22.87
N GLU A 49 26.29 -3.13 22.29
CA GLU A 49 27.15 -4.31 22.47
C GLU A 49 27.49 -4.54 23.94
N TRP A 50 27.95 -3.48 24.64
CA TRP A 50 28.22 -3.53 26.07
C TRP A 50 26.98 -3.92 26.87
N LEU A 51 25.84 -3.33 26.55
CA LEU A 51 24.57 -3.57 27.21
C LEU A 51 24.08 -5.02 27.02
N LEU A 52 24.30 -5.60 25.84
CA LEU A 52 23.96 -7.00 25.54
C LEU A 52 24.81 -7.98 26.37
N VAL A 53 26.09 -7.66 26.56
CA VAL A 53 27.03 -8.51 27.30
C VAL A 53 26.75 -8.49 28.80
N TYR A 54 26.51 -7.30 29.37
CA TYR A 54 26.32 -7.15 30.82
C TYR A 54 24.88 -7.40 31.29
N PHE A 55 23.87 -7.03 30.49
CA PHE A 55 22.45 -7.10 30.88
C PHE A 55 21.57 -7.77 29.81
N PRO A 56 21.87 -9.02 29.38
CA PRO A 56 21.16 -9.66 28.28
C PRO A 56 19.65 -9.80 28.54
N VAL A 57 19.25 -10.12 29.78
CA VAL A 57 17.85 -10.29 30.16
C VAL A 57 17.08 -8.96 30.13
N GLY A 58 17.69 -7.89 30.65
CA GLY A 58 17.08 -6.55 30.64
C GLY A 58 16.86 -6.05 29.21
N VAL A 59 17.87 -6.22 28.35
CA VAL A 59 17.75 -5.88 26.92
C VAL A 59 16.67 -6.72 26.24
N ALA A 60 16.66 -8.04 26.44
CA ALA A 60 15.65 -8.91 25.85
C ALA A 60 14.23 -8.50 26.24
N LEU A 61 13.99 -8.16 27.51
CA LEU A 61 12.70 -7.68 28.00
C LEU A 61 12.32 -6.33 27.39
N THR A 62 13.25 -5.38 27.31
CA THR A 62 12.97 -4.07 26.68
C THR A 62 12.58 -4.22 25.21
N VAL A 63 13.35 -5.01 24.44
CA VAL A 63 13.08 -5.27 23.02
C VAL A 63 11.72 -5.95 22.86
N PHE A 64 11.44 -6.97 23.68
CA PHE A 64 10.14 -7.66 23.65
C PHE A 64 8.97 -6.70 23.94
N MET A 65 9.09 -5.85 24.96
CA MET A 65 8.04 -4.88 25.31
C MET A 65 7.84 -3.84 24.21
N VAL A 66 8.91 -3.36 23.58
CA VAL A 66 8.84 -2.42 22.45
C VAL A 66 8.13 -3.08 21.25
N LEU A 67 8.50 -4.31 20.90
CA LEU A 67 7.85 -5.05 19.81
C LEU A 67 6.37 -5.30 20.10
N ALA A 68 6.03 -5.70 21.32
CA ALA A 68 4.65 -5.88 21.75
C ALA A 68 3.85 -4.57 21.68
N CYS A 69 4.44 -3.44 22.11
CA CYS A 69 3.82 -2.12 21.95
C CYS A 69 3.60 -1.76 20.48
N MET A 70 4.58 -2.01 19.61
CA MET A 70 4.49 -1.70 18.18
C MET A 70 3.36 -2.51 17.51
N LEU A 71 3.27 -3.81 17.81
CA LEU A 71 2.21 -4.69 17.31
C LEU A 71 0.81 -4.24 17.78
N LEU A 72 0.68 -3.97 19.09
CA LEU A 72 -0.57 -3.47 19.64
C LEU A 72 -0.93 -2.09 19.07
N SER A 73 0.05 -1.25 18.75
CA SER A 73 -0.17 0.07 18.15
C SER A 73 -0.67 -0.05 16.74
N GLY A 74 -0.09 -0.94 15.94
CA GLY A 74 -0.56 -1.23 14.60
C GLY A 74 -2.01 -1.72 14.63
N PHE A 75 -2.31 -2.69 15.51
CA PHE A 75 -3.67 -3.20 15.65
C PHE A 75 -4.66 -2.11 16.10
N PHE A 76 -4.30 -1.32 17.12
CA PHE A 76 -5.15 -0.25 17.63
C PHE A 76 -5.38 0.86 16.59
N ALA A 77 -4.33 1.29 15.89
CA ALA A 77 -4.43 2.26 14.80
C ALA A 77 -5.31 1.74 13.66
N TYR A 78 -5.21 0.45 13.33
CA TYR A 78 -6.10 -0.17 12.35
C TYR A 78 -7.57 -0.14 12.79
N GLN A 79 -7.86 -0.43 14.05
CA GLN A 79 -9.23 -0.33 14.59
C GLN A 79 -9.73 1.13 14.56
N LEU A 80 -8.91 2.11 14.97
CA LEU A 80 -9.25 3.53 14.85
C LEU A 80 -9.52 3.96 13.40
N TYR A 81 -8.73 3.44 12.46
CA TYR A 81 -8.93 3.70 11.04
C TYR A 81 -10.30 3.17 10.59
N LEU A 82 -10.67 1.94 10.94
CA LEU A 82 -11.98 1.37 10.64
C LEU A 82 -13.13 2.19 11.23
N ILE A 83 -12.99 2.62 12.49
CA ILE A 83 -13.96 3.49 13.16
C ILE A 83 -14.09 4.83 12.42
N SER A 84 -12.97 5.43 11.99
CA SER A 84 -13.00 6.69 11.24
C SER A 84 -13.72 6.59 9.91
N GLN A 85 -13.65 5.44 9.25
CA GLN A 85 -14.33 5.17 7.98
C GLN A 85 -15.77 4.69 8.16
N GLY A 86 -16.20 4.41 9.40
CA GLY A 86 -17.52 3.84 9.68
C GLY A 86 -17.68 2.47 9.05
N LYS A 87 -16.64 1.63 9.13
CA LYS A 87 -16.64 0.28 8.54
C LYS A 87 -16.37 -0.76 9.61
N THR A 88 -17.12 -1.85 9.58
CA THR A 88 -16.77 -3.04 10.36
C THR A 88 -15.62 -3.82 9.69
N GLN A 89 -14.91 -4.66 10.45
CA GLN A 89 -13.86 -5.54 9.87
C GLN A 89 -14.41 -6.43 8.75
N TYR A 90 -15.64 -6.91 8.90
CA TYR A 90 -16.32 -7.72 7.90
C TYR A 90 -16.57 -6.94 6.61
N GLU A 91 -17.06 -5.71 6.70
CA GLU A 91 -17.27 -4.86 5.53
C GLU A 91 -15.97 -4.49 4.85
N ALA A 92 -14.91 -4.17 5.61
CA ALA A 92 -13.61 -3.85 5.05
C ALA A 92 -13.07 -5.00 4.19
N PHE A 93 -13.23 -6.25 4.64
CA PHE A 93 -12.85 -7.43 3.87
C PHE A 93 -13.70 -7.55 2.58
N ARG A 94 -15.02 -7.39 2.69
CA ARG A 94 -15.92 -7.42 1.54
C ARG A 94 -15.60 -6.35 0.50
N TRP A 95 -15.21 -5.15 0.93
CA TRP A 95 -14.81 -4.07 0.02
C TRP A 95 -13.53 -4.38 -0.74
N ILE A 96 -12.57 -5.08 -0.13
CA ILE A 96 -11.35 -5.52 -0.81
C ILE A 96 -11.69 -6.54 -1.89
N ASP A 97 -12.55 -7.50 -1.58
CA ASP A 97 -12.97 -8.52 -2.56
C ASP A 97 -13.77 -7.91 -3.70
N LEU A 98 -14.70 -6.99 -3.40
CA LEU A 98 -15.44 -6.27 -4.43
C LEU A 98 -14.52 -5.43 -5.31
N HIS A 99 -13.50 -4.78 -4.74
CA HIS A 99 -12.55 -3.99 -5.51
C HIS A 99 -11.72 -4.86 -6.46
N LYS A 100 -11.28 -6.04 -6.01
CA LYS A 100 -10.61 -7.02 -6.87
C LYS A 100 -11.51 -7.50 -7.99
N PHE A 101 -12.77 -7.82 -7.69
CA PHE A 101 -13.72 -8.27 -8.69
C PHE A 101 -13.96 -7.20 -9.77
N LEU A 102 -14.17 -5.94 -9.37
CA LEU A 102 -14.34 -4.83 -10.30
C LEU A 102 -13.08 -4.57 -11.15
N LEU A 103 -11.88 -4.68 -10.55
CA LEU A 103 -10.61 -4.59 -11.28
C LEU A 103 -10.50 -5.69 -12.33
N GLU A 104 -10.83 -6.93 -11.97
CA GLU A 104 -10.79 -8.06 -12.91
C GLU A 104 -11.80 -7.90 -14.06
N GLU A 105 -12.98 -7.35 -13.79
CA GLU A 105 -13.99 -7.08 -14.81
C GLU A 105 -13.53 -6.01 -15.80
N GLU A 106 -12.97 -4.90 -15.31
CA GLU A 106 -12.41 -3.84 -16.15
C GLU A 106 -11.19 -4.34 -16.96
N GLU A 107 -10.32 -5.17 -16.37
CA GLU A 107 -9.22 -5.79 -17.11
C GLU A 107 -9.70 -6.70 -18.24
N LYS A 108 -10.79 -7.46 -18.04
CA LYS A 108 -11.40 -8.30 -19.08
C LYS A 108 -11.97 -7.45 -20.22
N ARG A 109 -12.75 -6.41 -19.88
CA ARG A 109 -13.29 -5.46 -20.86
C ARG A 109 -12.19 -4.80 -21.67
N LEU A 110 -11.09 -4.40 -21.02
CA LEU A 110 -9.95 -3.80 -21.70
C LEU A 110 -9.27 -4.78 -22.67
N LYS A 111 -9.08 -6.04 -22.26
CA LYS A 111 -8.53 -7.08 -23.13
C LYS A 111 -9.40 -7.33 -24.35
N GLU A 112 -10.72 -7.40 -24.19
CA GLU A 112 -11.68 -7.58 -25.29
C GLU A 112 -11.64 -6.41 -26.28
N VAL A 113 -11.61 -5.16 -25.79
CA VAL A 113 -11.50 -3.97 -26.64
C VAL A 113 -10.18 -3.94 -27.41
N VAL A 114 -9.07 -4.30 -26.74
CA VAL A 114 -7.74 -4.37 -27.38
C VAL A 114 -7.73 -5.48 -28.44
N GLU A 115 -8.30 -6.64 -28.15
CA GLU A 115 -8.37 -7.74 -29.11
C GLU A 115 -9.23 -7.38 -30.33
N ALA A 116 -10.39 -6.75 -30.12
CA ALA A 116 -11.25 -6.27 -31.20
C ALA A 116 -10.54 -5.22 -32.07
N ARG A 117 -9.84 -4.25 -31.47
CA ARG A 117 -9.03 -3.25 -32.18
C ARG A 117 -7.89 -3.89 -32.96
N CYS A 118 -7.23 -4.90 -32.37
CA CYS A 118 -6.15 -5.64 -33.02
C CYS A 118 -6.64 -6.41 -34.24
N LYS A 119 -7.81 -7.07 -34.15
CA LYS A 119 -8.47 -7.77 -35.26
C LYS A 119 -8.83 -6.80 -36.39
N LEU A 120 -9.51 -5.68 -36.10
CA LEU A 120 -9.85 -4.65 -37.09
C LEU A 120 -8.62 -4.13 -37.84
N SER A 121 -7.56 -3.80 -37.11
CA SER A 121 -6.35 -3.26 -37.71
C SER A 121 -5.56 -4.35 -38.48
N SER A 122 -5.64 -5.63 -38.08
CA SER A 122 -5.10 -6.75 -38.87
C SER A 122 -5.87 -6.93 -40.19
N SER A 123 -7.20 -6.87 -40.17
CA SER A 123 -8.02 -6.96 -41.39
C SER A 123 -7.74 -5.81 -42.36
N ARG A 124 -7.56 -4.57 -41.86
CA ARG A 124 -7.19 -3.42 -42.70
C ARG A 124 -5.84 -3.63 -43.38
N LEU A 125 -4.85 -4.17 -42.65
CA LEU A 125 -3.52 -4.41 -43.19
C LEU A 125 -3.51 -5.54 -44.25
N ARG A 126 -4.38 -6.54 -44.12
CA ARG A 126 -4.60 -7.57 -45.15
C ARG A 126 -5.20 -6.98 -46.43
N HIS A 127 -6.20 -6.11 -46.30
CA HIS A 127 -6.82 -5.45 -47.45
C HIS A 127 -5.81 -4.59 -48.22
N ASP A 128 -5.01 -3.78 -47.52
CA ASP A 128 -3.96 -2.95 -48.15
C ASP A 128 -2.91 -3.82 -48.90
N LEU A 129 -2.63 -5.02 -48.40
CA LEU A 129 -1.69 -5.95 -49.03
C LEU A 129 -2.28 -6.56 -50.30
N ASP A 130 -3.53 -7.02 -50.26
CA ASP A 130 -4.22 -7.60 -51.42
C ASP A 130 -4.41 -6.57 -52.55
N ASP A 131 -4.72 -5.31 -52.22
CA ASP A 131 -4.81 -4.23 -53.20
C ASP A 131 -3.47 -3.97 -53.90
N THR A 132 -2.36 -4.11 -53.17
CA THR A 132 -1.00 -3.93 -53.70
C THR A 132 -0.58 -5.10 -54.59
N ILE A 133 -0.99 -6.33 -54.25
CA ILE A 133 -0.67 -7.54 -55.02
C ILE A 133 -1.50 -7.60 -56.32
N ASN A 134 -2.78 -7.23 -56.25
CA ASN A 134 -3.69 -7.30 -57.40
C ASN A 134 -3.66 -6.04 -58.28
N GLY A 135 -3.21 -4.91 -57.75
CA GLY A 135 -2.95 -3.69 -58.52
C GLY A 135 -1.65 -3.80 -59.33
N GLY A 136 -1.72 -4.46 -60.50
CA GLY A 136 -0.57 -4.72 -61.37
C GLY A 136 0.27 -3.47 -61.74
N ALA A 137 1.32 -3.21 -60.95
CA ALA A 137 2.29 -2.15 -61.22
C ALA A 137 3.58 -2.72 -61.84
N ALA A 138 4.11 -1.99 -62.83
CA ALA A 138 5.28 -2.36 -63.63
C ALA A 138 6.56 -2.61 -62.79
N PRO A 139 7.40 -3.58 -63.20
CA PRO A 139 8.44 -4.20 -62.36
C PRO A 139 9.60 -3.28 -61.94
N GLU A 140 9.88 -2.16 -62.61
CA GLU A 140 11.02 -1.28 -62.27
C GLU A 140 10.78 -0.36 -61.04
N ALA A 141 9.52 -0.22 -60.57
CA ALA A 141 9.19 0.58 -59.39
C ALA A 141 9.12 -0.21 -58.06
N GLN A 142 9.21 -1.54 -58.12
CA GLN A 142 8.93 -2.44 -56.98
C GLN A 142 9.96 -2.35 -55.84
N GLY A 143 11.25 -2.12 -56.14
CA GLY A 143 12.31 -2.09 -55.12
C GLY A 143 12.20 -0.92 -54.12
N LYS A 144 11.75 0.26 -54.58
CA LYS A 144 11.55 1.43 -53.71
C LYS A 144 10.22 1.37 -52.96
N GLN A 145 9.17 0.84 -53.57
CA GLN A 145 7.87 0.66 -52.90
C GLN A 145 7.95 -0.34 -51.75
N MET A 146 8.68 -1.44 -51.92
CA MET A 146 8.75 -2.50 -50.91
C MET A 146 9.50 -2.05 -49.63
N SER A 147 10.52 -1.21 -49.76
CA SER A 147 11.23 -0.65 -48.58
C SER A 147 10.39 0.37 -47.80
N LEU A 148 9.55 1.16 -48.49
CA LEU A 148 8.58 2.08 -47.87
C LEU A 148 7.47 1.33 -47.14
N LEU A 149 6.97 0.23 -47.71
CA LEU A 149 6.01 -0.65 -47.06
C LEU A 149 6.60 -1.31 -45.81
N PHE A 150 7.83 -1.83 -45.88
CA PHE A 150 8.49 -2.43 -44.71
C PHE A 150 8.66 -1.41 -43.57
N ARG A 151 9.02 -0.16 -43.90
CA ARG A 151 9.08 0.94 -42.93
C ARG A 151 7.71 1.25 -42.31
N ARG A 152 6.63 1.27 -43.10
CA ARG A 152 5.26 1.47 -42.61
C ARG A 152 4.80 0.32 -41.71
N VAL A 153 5.11 -0.92 -42.06
CA VAL A 153 4.77 -2.10 -41.26
C VAL A 153 5.51 -2.07 -39.92
N ILE A 154 6.82 -1.82 -39.92
CA ILE A 154 7.63 -1.76 -38.69
C ILE A 154 7.18 -0.61 -37.78
N THR A 155 6.95 0.59 -38.34
CA THR A 155 6.49 1.74 -37.54
C THR A 155 5.10 1.50 -36.96
N SER A 156 4.21 0.82 -37.69
CA SER A 156 2.88 0.45 -37.19
C SER A 156 2.94 -0.62 -36.08
N ILE A 157 3.86 -1.59 -36.18
CA ILE A 157 4.09 -2.59 -35.12
C ILE A 157 4.68 -1.92 -33.86
N LEU A 158 5.68 -1.05 -34.01
CA LEU A 158 6.30 -0.34 -32.89
C LEU A 158 5.31 0.59 -32.19
N TRP A 159 4.47 1.28 -32.96
CA TRP A 159 3.39 2.11 -32.40
C TRP A 159 2.37 1.27 -31.62
N ARG A 160 1.99 0.08 -32.12
CA ARG A 160 1.12 -0.87 -31.40
C ARG A 160 1.71 -1.38 -30.08
N ILE A 161 3.01 -1.68 -30.05
CA ILE A 161 3.69 -2.13 -28.81
C ILE A 161 3.68 -0.98 -27.79
N SER A 162 3.96 0.24 -28.23
CA SER A 162 3.91 1.43 -27.39
C SER A 162 2.51 1.68 -26.83
N GLU A 163 1.46 1.60 -27.65
CA GLU A 163 0.06 1.88 -27.24
C GLU A 163 -0.42 0.84 -26.20
N CYS A 164 -0.11 -0.45 -26.41
CA CYS A 164 -0.37 -1.53 -25.45
C CYS A 164 0.37 -1.33 -24.12
N LEU A 165 1.62 -0.85 -24.15
CA LEU A 165 2.39 -0.56 -22.93
C LEU A 165 1.84 0.64 -22.16
N THR A 166 1.37 1.69 -22.86
CA THR A 166 0.72 2.83 -22.21
C THR A 166 -0.61 2.47 -21.56
N LEU A 167 -1.41 1.59 -22.16
CA LEU A 167 -2.67 1.12 -21.56
C LEU A 167 -2.44 0.32 -20.27
N ARG A 168 -1.36 -0.45 -20.19
CA ARG A 168 -0.96 -1.16 -18.96
C ARG A 168 -0.55 -0.21 -17.82
N ARG A 169 -0.15 1.02 -18.14
CA ARG A 169 0.35 2.01 -17.17
C ARG A 169 -0.76 2.90 -16.61
N ASN A 170 -1.90 3.03 -17.30
CA ASN A 170 -3.03 3.77 -16.76
C ASN A 170 -3.72 2.93 -15.69
N ARG A 171 -3.53 3.34 -14.43
CA ARG A 171 -4.17 2.73 -13.26
C ARG A 171 -5.69 2.84 -13.46
N ILE A 172 -6.36 1.71 -13.66
CA ILE A 172 -7.82 1.64 -13.81
C ILE A 172 -8.43 2.28 -12.56
N GLN A 173 -9.06 3.44 -12.72
CA GLN A 173 -9.76 4.10 -11.62
C GLN A 173 -11.16 3.51 -11.55
N VAL A 174 -11.34 2.57 -10.63
CA VAL A 174 -12.67 2.04 -10.31
C VAL A 174 -13.38 3.04 -9.40
N HIS A 175 -14.52 3.56 -9.84
CA HIS A 175 -15.35 4.42 -9.00
C HIS A 175 -16.03 3.58 -7.91
N ILE A 176 -15.59 3.76 -6.66
CA ILE A 176 -16.17 3.05 -5.51
C ILE A 176 -17.35 3.88 -4.97
N PRO A 177 -18.55 3.29 -4.79
CA PRO A 177 -19.67 4.02 -4.22
C PRO A 177 -19.36 4.51 -2.80
N PRO A 178 -19.85 5.71 -2.41
CA PRO A 178 -19.59 6.26 -1.09
C PRO A 178 -20.18 5.38 0.02
N ASN A 179 -19.48 5.25 1.15
CA ASN A 179 -19.95 4.47 2.30
C ASN A 179 -21.11 5.21 3.00
N PRO A 180 -22.33 4.64 3.07
CA PRO A 180 -23.47 5.28 3.71
C PRO A 180 -23.27 5.50 5.23
N TYR A 181 -22.39 4.73 5.87
CA TYR A 181 -22.14 4.79 7.32
C TYR A 181 -21.02 5.78 7.71
N ASN A 182 -20.45 6.53 6.76
CA ASN A 182 -19.42 7.50 7.11
C ASN A 182 -20.05 8.81 7.57
N HIS A 183 -20.25 8.95 8.89
CA HIS A 183 -20.74 10.18 9.52
C HIS A 183 -19.62 11.05 10.11
N GLY A 184 -18.36 10.66 9.92
CA GLY A 184 -17.16 11.30 10.47
C GLY A 184 -16.69 10.67 11.79
N PHE A 185 -15.39 10.79 12.07
CA PHE A 185 -14.72 10.06 13.17
C PHE A 185 -15.39 10.22 14.53
N ALA A 186 -15.71 11.45 14.95
CA ALA A 186 -16.28 11.70 16.27
C ALA A 186 -17.70 11.09 16.43
N LYS A 187 -18.52 11.14 15.37
CA LYS A 187 -19.87 10.56 15.40
C LYS A 187 -19.82 9.04 15.42
N ASN A 188 -19.01 8.45 14.55
CA ASN A 188 -18.82 7.00 14.50
C ASN A 188 -18.25 6.47 15.83
N LEU A 189 -17.30 7.21 16.43
CA LEU A 189 -16.72 6.83 17.73
C LEU A 189 -17.75 6.95 18.86
N ALA A 190 -18.57 8.00 18.87
CA ALA A 190 -19.63 8.18 19.85
C ALA A 190 -20.70 7.08 19.75
N GLU A 191 -21.02 6.64 18.53
CA GLU A 191 -21.96 5.55 18.28
C GLU A 191 -21.46 4.22 18.88
N ILE A 192 -20.16 3.94 18.76
CA ILE A 192 -19.55 2.73 19.33
C ILE A 192 -19.42 2.82 20.85
N LEU A 193 -18.98 3.97 21.39
CA LEU A 193 -18.77 4.15 22.83
C LEU A 193 -20.09 4.25 23.61
N PHE A 194 -21.15 4.77 23.00
CA PHE A 194 -22.44 5.01 23.63
C PHE A 194 -23.58 4.27 22.92
N TYR A 195 -23.37 2.98 22.61
CA TYR A 195 -24.35 2.17 21.89
C TYR A 195 -25.73 2.15 22.57
N GLU A 196 -25.78 2.15 23.91
CA GLU A 196 -27.02 2.18 24.72
C GLU A 196 -27.91 3.39 24.39
N ARG A 197 -27.29 4.58 24.24
CA ARG A 197 -28.01 5.81 23.90
C ARG A 197 -28.57 5.75 22.48
N TYR A 198 -27.79 5.18 21.56
CA TYR A 198 -28.19 5.01 20.17
C TYR A 198 -29.34 4.00 20.01
N LEU A 199 -29.27 2.84 20.68
CA LEU A 199 -30.35 1.86 20.70
C LEU A 199 -31.64 2.44 21.28
N SER A 200 -31.53 3.19 22.38
CA SER A 200 -32.68 3.87 23.00
C SER A 200 -33.33 4.90 22.07
N ALA A 201 -32.52 5.68 21.33
CA ALA A 201 -33.02 6.64 20.35
C ALA A 201 -33.69 5.96 19.15
N ALA A 202 -33.06 4.92 18.60
CA ALA A 202 -33.61 4.14 17.49
C ALA A 202 -34.95 3.49 17.88
N CYS A 203 -35.04 2.91 19.08
CA CYS A 203 -36.26 2.29 19.58
C CYS A 203 -37.42 3.30 19.65
N LYS A 204 -37.16 4.53 20.15
CA LYS A 204 -38.18 5.61 20.17
C LYS A 204 -38.67 5.98 18.77
N THR A 205 -37.78 6.07 17.78
CA THR A 205 -38.18 6.40 16.40
C THR A 205 -39.04 5.32 15.75
N VAL A 206 -38.78 4.05 16.06
CA VAL A 206 -39.57 2.93 15.53
C VAL A 206 -40.96 2.89 16.15
N SER A 207 -41.10 3.16 17.45
CA SER A 207 -42.42 3.23 18.11
C SER A 207 -43.30 4.33 17.53
N ILE A 208 -42.75 5.52 17.27
CA ILE A 208 -43.51 6.65 16.69
C ILE A 208 -44.01 6.33 15.26
N LYS A 209 -43.27 5.52 14.50
CA LYS A 209 -43.65 5.12 13.14
C LYS A 209 -44.73 4.02 13.10
N LYS A 210 -44.97 3.31 14.20
CA LYS A 210 -46.03 2.29 14.30
C LYS A 210 -47.40 2.88 14.64
N GLU A 211 -47.42 4.09 15.19
CA GLU A 211 -48.65 4.78 15.63
C GLU A 211 -49.25 5.70 14.55
N ASN A 212 -48.54 5.89 13.42
CA ASN A 212 -49.00 6.61 12.24
C ASN A 212 -49.17 5.63 11.06
#